data_AF-A0A6V7M2D0-F1
#
_entry.id   AF-A0A6V7M2D0-F1
#
_cell.length_a   1.000
_cell.length_b   1.000
_cell.length_c   1.000
_cell.angle_alpha   90.00
_cell.angle_beta   90.00
_cell.angle_gamma   90.00
#
_symmetry.space_group_name_H-M   'P 1'
#
loop_
_entity.id
_entity.type
_entity.pdbx_description
1 polymer ?
#
loop_
_entity_poly.entity_id
_entity_poly.type
_entity_poly.pdbx_seq_one_letter_code
_entity_poly.pdbx_strand_id
1 'polypeptide(L)'
;LGTPILIGQLLRYFREEDGITYNEAIAYAVAVCVATAIFAIATNQWLYLVYHIGGRMRIAVCSVVYRKALRLDMTTLGETTSGKIVNLLANDVNRLDLVLMFIHFLWSGPLAAVIVGYFLWTEAGYSGLIGIAAIFIIVPIQ
;
A
#
# COMPACT_ATOMS: atom_id res chain seq x y z
N LEU A 1 -2.41 -12.01 2.49
CA LEU A 1 -2.52 -13.08 1.46
C LEU A 1 -2.67 -14.48 2.06
N GLY A 2 -2.03 -14.82 3.18
CA GLY A 2 -2.23 -16.12 3.85
C GLY A 2 -3.55 -16.26 4.63
N THR A 3 -4.12 -15.15 5.11
CA THR A 3 -5.35 -15.17 5.94
C THR A 3 -6.56 -15.81 5.25
N PRO A 4 -6.87 -15.53 3.97
CA PRO A 4 -7.95 -16.22 3.24
C PRO A 4 -7.78 -17.74 3.17
N ILE A 5 -6.54 -18.22 3.06
CA ILE A 5 -6.24 -19.66 3.02
C ILE A 5 -6.54 -20.29 4.39
N LEU A 6 -6.08 -19.66 5.47
CA LEU A 6 -6.34 -20.12 6.84
C LEU A 6 -7.83 -20.13 7.17
N ILE A 7 -8.56 -19.09 6.74
CA ILE A 7 -10.02 -19.03 6.87
C ILE A 7 -10.69 -20.12 6.03
N GLY A 8 -10.20 -20.38 4.82
CA GLY A 8 -10.68 -21.47 3.97
C GLY A 8 -10.56 -22.84 4.65
N GLN A 9 -9.43 -23.12 5.30
CA GLN A 9 -9.25 -24.35 6.08
C GLN A 9 -10.16 -24.42 7.31
N LEU A 10 -10.35 -23.30 8.00
CA LEU A 10 -11.31 -23.22 9.11
C LEU A 10 -12.75 -23.46 8.64
N LEU A 11 -13.14 -22.96 7.47
CA LEU A 11 -14.46 -23.19 6.90
C LEU A 11 -14.68 -24.66 6.50
N ARG A 12 -13.63 -25.37 6.08
CA ARG A 12 -13.70 -26.81 5.79
C ARG A 12 -14.05 -27.64 7.03
N TYR A 13 -13.63 -27.22 8.23
CA TYR A 13 -14.07 -27.88 9.48
C TYR A 13 -15.59 -27.82 9.69
N PHE A 14 -16.24 -26.76 9.24
CA PHE A 14 -17.70 -26.61 9.32
C PHE A 14 -18.46 -27.33 8.20
N ARG A 15 -17.75 -27.82 7.18
CA ARG A 15 -18.31 -28.74 6.18
C ARG A 15 -18.11 -30.16 6.73
N GLU A 16 -19.20 -30.90 6.90
CA GLU A 16 -19.20 -32.28 7.45
C GLU A 16 -18.38 -33.30 6.63
N GLU A 17 -17.72 -32.89 5.54
CA GLU A 17 -17.07 -33.75 4.56
C GLU A 17 -15.59 -34.08 4.87
N ASP A 18 -14.86 -33.29 5.66
CA ASP A 18 -13.39 -33.32 5.67
C ASP A 18 -12.70 -33.89 6.94
N GLY A 19 -13.43 -34.37 7.96
CA GLY A 19 -12.82 -35.09 9.09
C GLY A 19 -11.77 -34.32 9.91
N ILE A 20 -11.72 -32.99 9.78
CA ILE A 20 -10.78 -32.12 10.50
C ILE A 20 -11.06 -32.21 12.00
N THR A 21 -10.01 -32.43 12.80
CA THR A 21 -10.14 -32.56 14.24
C THR A 21 -10.39 -31.19 14.89
N TYR A 22 -11.19 -31.15 15.97
CA TYR A 22 -11.44 -29.92 16.74
C TYR A 22 -10.15 -29.15 17.12
N ASN A 23 -9.08 -29.87 17.48
CA ASN A 23 -7.79 -29.28 17.81
C ASN A 23 -7.13 -28.57 16.60
N GLU A 24 -7.28 -29.10 15.39
CA GLU A 24 -6.75 -28.50 14.16
C GLU A 24 -7.54 -27.24 13.80
N ALA A 25 -8.87 -27.26 13.97
CA ALA A 25 -9.72 -26.09 13.79
C ALA A 25 -9.34 -24.94 14.75
N ILE A 26 -9.09 -25.25 16.04
CA ILE A 26 -8.56 -24.26 16.99
C ILE A 26 -7.21 -23.73 16.53
N ALA A 27 -6.29 -24.59 16.08
CA ALA A 27 -4.98 -24.17 15.60
C ALA A 27 -5.09 -23.20 14.41
N TYR A 28 -5.98 -23.47 13.45
CA TYR A 28 -6.25 -22.54 12.35
C TYR A 28 -6.86 -21.22 12.82
N ALA A 29 -7.81 -21.24 13.76
CA ALA A 29 -8.40 -20.03 14.33
C ALA A 29 -7.35 -19.15 15.04
N VAL A 30 -6.50 -19.76 15.86
CA VAL A 30 -5.37 -19.06 16.52
C VAL A 30 -4.40 -18.51 15.48
N ALA A 31 -4.07 -19.28 14.44
CA ALA A 31 -3.21 -18.82 13.36
C ALA A 31 -3.79 -17.60 12.62
N VAL A 32 -5.11 -17.55 12.38
CA VAL A 32 -5.79 -16.37 11.79
C VAL A 32 -5.65 -15.15 12.70
N CYS A 33 -5.88 -15.30 14.01
CA CYS A 33 -5.73 -14.21 14.98
C CYS A 33 -4.30 -13.68 15.01
N VAL A 34 -3.31 -14.56 15.11
CA VAL A 34 -1.88 -14.20 15.13
C VAL A 34 -1.46 -13.55 13.80
N ALA A 35 -1.84 -14.12 12.66
CA ALA A 35 -1.53 -13.56 11.35
C ALA A 35 -2.13 -12.15 11.17
N THR A 36 -3.35 -11.94 11.66
CA THR A 36 -4.02 -10.63 11.62
C THR A 36 -3.34 -9.62 12.54
N ALA A 37 -2.91 -10.03 13.74
CA ALA A 37 -2.17 -9.18 14.66
C ALA A 37 -0.80 -8.77 14.08
N ILE A 38 -0.06 -9.72 13.51
CA ILE A 38 1.22 -9.45 12.83
C ILE A 38 1.01 -8.47 11.66
N PHE A 39 -0.02 -8.70 10.84
CA PHE A 39 -0.35 -7.81 9.73
C PHE A 39 -0.67 -6.39 10.21
N ALA A 40 -1.45 -6.24 11.30
CA ALA A 40 -1.78 -4.94 11.88
C ALA A 40 -0.53 -4.22 12.40
N ILE A 41 0.37 -4.92 13.10
CA ILE A 41 1.63 -4.35 13.60
C ILE A 41 2.54 -3.95 12.43
N ALA A 42 2.72 -4.82 11.45
CA ALA A 42 3.54 -4.54 10.27
C ALA A 42 3.02 -3.33 9.48
N THR A 43 1.70 -3.22 9.32
CA THR A 43 1.07 -2.08 8.64
C THR A 43 1.29 -0.78 9.40
N ASN A 44 1.11 -0.79 10.73
CA ASN A 44 1.38 0.39 11.56
C ASN A 44 2.86 0.79 11.52
N GLN A 45 3.78 -0.18 11.56
CA GLN A 45 5.21 0.09 11.49
C GLN A 45 5.61 0.65 10.11
N TRP A 46 5.04 0.12 9.03
CA TRP A 46 5.23 0.65 7.69
C TRP A 46 4.71 2.10 7.58
N LEU A 47 3.49 2.37 8.07
CA LEU A 47 2.93 3.73 8.09
C LEU A 47 3.83 4.69 8.88
N TYR A 48 4.27 4.29 10.08
CA TYR A 48 5.18 5.09 10.89
C TYR A 48 6.47 5.42 10.13
N LEU A 49 7.08 4.43 9.47
CA LEU A 49 8.31 4.64 8.71
C LEU A 49 8.11 5.61 7.54
N VAL A 50 7.02 5.45 6.78
CA VAL A 50 6.68 6.35 5.66
C VAL A 50 6.49 7.78 6.15
N TYR A 51 5.72 7.99 7.23
CA TYR A 51 5.53 9.33 7.80
C TYR A 51 6.83 9.93 8.32
N HIS A 52 7.67 9.13 8.97
CA HIS A 52 8.96 9.59 9.51
C HIS A 52 9.93 9.99 8.41
N ILE A 53 10.06 9.18 7.36
CA ILE A 53 10.91 9.49 6.20
C ILE A 53 10.34 10.69 5.42
N GLY A 54 9.02 10.73 5.21
CA GLY A 54 8.34 11.85 4.55
C GLY A 54 8.59 13.18 5.26
N GLY A 55 8.45 13.21 6.59
CA GLY A 55 8.76 14.39 7.39
C GLY A 55 10.21 14.86 7.24
N ARG A 56 11.19 13.94 7.24
CA ARG A 56 12.61 14.28 7.02
C ARG A 56 12.86 14.83 5.61
N MET A 57 12.27 14.20 4.59
CA MET A 57 12.34 14.66 3.20
C MET A 57 11.76 16.06 3.04
N ARG A 58 10.59 16.32 3.61
CA ARG A 58 9.95 17.64 3.62
C ARG A 58 10.87 18.72 4.20
N ILE A 59 11.47 18.48 5.37
CA ILE A 59 12.40 19.43 5.99
C ILE A 59 13.63 19.66 5.10
N ALA A 60 14.19 18.61 4.51
CA ALA A 60 15.35 18.70 3.63
C ALA A 60 15.04 19.51 2.35
N VAL A 61 13.92 19.25 1.69
CA VAL A 61 13.49 19.98 0.48
C VAL A 61 13.26 21.45 0.80
N CYS A 62 12.53 21.76 1.88
CA CYS A 62 12.32 23.15 2.32
C CYS A 62 13.64 23.88 2.57
N SER A 63 14.60 23.22 3.23
CA SER A 63 15.92 23.79 3.54
C SER A 63 16.74 24.09 2.27
N VAL A 64 16.73 23.16 1.29
CA VAL A 64 17.44 23.33 0.01
C VAL A 64 16.82 24.46 -0.81
N VAL A 65 15.49 24.50 -0.92
CA VAL A 65 14.76 25.55 -1.65
C VAL A 65 15.02 26.91 -1.01
N TYR A 66 14.95 27.00 0.33
CA TYR A 66 15.23 28.24 1.05
C TYR A 66 16.67 28.73 0.84
N ARG A 67 17.67 27.83 0.96
CA ARG A 67 19.08 28.17 0.72
C ARG A 67 19.32 28.61 -0.72
N LYS A 68 18.63 28.01 -1.69
CA LYS A 68 18.74 28.40 -3.11
C LYS A 68 18.10 29.77 -3.35
N ALA A 69 16.92 30.03 -2.77
CA ALA A 69 16.24 31.32 -2.87
C ALA A 69 17.09 32.48 -2.35
N LEU A 70 17.84 32.27 -1.26
CA LEU A 70 18.76 33.28 -0.70
C LEU A 70 20.02 33.54 -1.54
N ARG A 71 20.35 32.68 -2.51
CA ARG A 71 21.55 32.78 -3.36
C ARG A 71 21.25 33.17 -4.80
N LEU A 72 19.98 33.39 -5.15
CA LEU A 72 19.59 33.87 -6.47
C LEU A 72 19.77 35.39 -6.55
N ASP A 73 20.22 35.89 -7.70
CA ASP A 73 20.32 37.33 -7.95
C ASP A 73 18.93 37.95 -8.17
N MET A 74 18.78 39.22 -7.80
CA MET A 74 17.49 39.95 -7.86
C MET A 74 16.86 40.01 -9.26
N THR A 75 17.67 39.95 -10.32
CA THR A 75 17.20 39.88 -11.71
C THR A 75 16.53 38.53 -12.03
N THR A 76 17.08 37.42 -11.54
CA THR A 76 16.49 36.08 -11.72
C THR A 76 15.32 35.83 -10.75
N LEU A 77 15.37 36.42 -9.54
CA LEU A 77 14.25 36.49 -8.60
C LEU A 77 13.09 37.35 -9.11
N GLY A 78 13.35 38.36 -9.95
CA GLY A 78 12.31 39.12 -10.63
C GLY A 78 11.48 38.25 -11.59
N GLU A 79 12.12 37.32 -12.31
CA GLU A 79 11.47 36.35 -13.20
C GLU A 79 10.81 35.19 -12.44
N THR A 80 11.39 34.78 -11.31
CA THR A 80 10.80 33.84 -10.34
C THR A 80 10.22 34.59 -9.16
N THR A 81 9.04 35.19 -9.35
CA THR A 81 8.31 35.93 -8.30
C THR A 81 8.29 35.13 -7.00
N SER A 82 8.53 35.75 -5.84
CA SER A 82 8.55 35.06 -4.54
C SER A 82 7.30 34.18 -4.31
N GLY A 83 6.16 34.57 -4.88
CA GLY A 83 4.92 33.79 -4.90
C GLY A 83 5.05 32.42 -5.58
N LYS A 84 5.87 32.24 -6.63
CA LYS A 84 6.15 30.93 -7.24
C LYS A 84 6.89 30.01 -6.28
N ILE A 85 7.85 30.52 -5.52
CA ILE A 85 8.61 29.74 -4.53
C ILE A 85 7.70 29.31 -3.38
N VAL A 86 6.86 30.22 -2.88
CA VAL A 86 5.86 29.91 -1.85
C VAL A 86 4.84 28.89 -2.37
N ASN A 87 4.37 29.04 -3.61
CA ASN A 87 3.43 28.09 -4.23
C ASN A 87 4.07 26.70 -4.41
N LEU A 88 5.34 26.64 -4.83
CA LEU A 88 6.10 25.39 -4.95
C LEU A 88 6.25 24.71 -3.58
N LEU A 89 6.64 25.46 -2.55
CA LEU A 89 6.73 24.94 -1.18
C LEU A 89 5.37 24.50 -0.62
N ALA A 90 4.29 25.21 -0.92
CA ALA A 90 2.97 24.92 -0.39
C ALA A 90 2.28 23.73 -1.10
N ASN A 91 2.42 23.61 -2.41
CA ASN A 91 1.73 22.60 -3.20
C ASN A 91 2.59 21.34 -3.40
N ASP A 92 3.86 21.50 -3.76
CA ASP A 92 4.68 20.37 -4.23
C ASP A 92 5.22 19.56 -3.04
N VAL A 93 5.56 20.22 -1.93
CA VAL A 93 6.01 19.53 -0.72
C VAL A 93 4.91 18.66 -0.12
N ASN A 94 3.67 19.16 -0.08
CA ASN A 94 2.52 18.37 0.39
C ASN A 94 2.23 17.20 -0.56
N ARG A 95 2.42 17.38 -1.88
CA ARG A 95 2.31 16.27 -2.84
C ARG A 95 3.40 15.21 -2.67
N LEU A 96 4.62 15.61 -2.30
CA LEU A 96 5.72 14.66 -2.05
C LEU A 96 5.39 13.67 -0.93
N ASP A 97 4.75 14.14 0.16
CA ASP A 97 4.32 13.26 1.25
C ASP A 97 3.34 12.18 0.76
N LEU A 98 2.37 12.55 -0.10
CA LEU A 98 1.45 11.60 -0.73
C LEU A 98 2.18 10.62 -1.66
N VAL A 99 3.13 11.10 -2.47
CA VAL A 99 3.90 10.23 -3.37
C VAL A 99 4.67 9.18 -2.58
N LEU A 100 5.30 9.55 -1.46
CA LEU A 100 6.03 8.59 -0.62
C LEU A 100 5.12 7.54 0.01
N MET A 101 3.88 7.91 0.31
CA MET A 101 2.87 6.96 0.78
C MET A 101 2.43 6.00 -0.32
N PHE A 102 2.23 6.50 -1.54
CA PHE A 102 1.63 5.69 -2.60
C PHE A 102 2.62 4.94 -3.50
N ILE A 103 3.89 5.35 -3.55
CA ILE A 103 4.89 4.76 -4.47
C ILE A 103 5.07 3.25 -4.25
N HIS A 104 4.91 2.78 -3.02
CA HIS A 104 5.03 1.36 -2.70
C HIS A 104 3.88 0.52 -3.27
N PHE A 105 2.70 1.11 -3.50
CA PHE A 105 1.57 0.43 -4.12
C PHE A 105 1.77 0.21 -5.63
N LEU A 106 2.61 1.03 -6.28
CA LEU A 106 2.85 0.92 -7.72
C LEU A 106 3.46 -0.43 -8.12
N TRP A 107 4.34 -0.98 -7.29
CA TRP A 107 4.96 -2.28 -7.55
C TRP A 107 4.33 -3.42 -6.74
N SER A 108 3.88 -3.15 -5.52
CA SER A 108 3.23 -4.19 -4.70
C SER A 108 1.83 -4.55 -5.21
N GLY A 109 1.10 -3.62 -5.82
CA GLY A 109 -0.22 -3.86 -6.42
C GLY A 109 -0.18 -4.91 -7.53
N PRO A 110 0.64 -4.74 -8.59
CA PRO A 110 0.80 -5.75 -9.63
C PRO A 110 1.25 -7.10 -9.09
N LEU A 111 2.21 -7.12 -8.15
CA LEU A 111 2.68 -8.36 -7.52
C LEU A 111 1.55 -9.08 -6.77
N ALA A 112 0.76 -8.33 -5.99
CA ALA A 112 -0.39 -8.88 -5.28
C ALA A 112 -1.46 -9.40 -6.25
N ALA A 113 -1.73 -8.69 -7.35
CA ALA A 113 -2.67 -9.12 -8.37
C ALA A 113 -2.25 -10.46 -9.01
N VAL A 114 -0.96 -10.65 -9.29
CA VAL A 114 -0.43 -11.93 -9.80
C VAL A 114 -0.62 -13.06 -8.77
N ILE A 115 -0.27 -12.82 -7.51
CA ILE A 115 -0.40 -13.84 -6.45
C ILE A 115 -1.86 -14.23 -6.22
N VAL A 116 -2.76 -13.25 -6.12
CA VAL A 116 -4.20 -13.49 -5.96
C VAL A 116 -4.77 -14.18 -7.21
N GLY A 117 -4.31 -13.77 -8.40
CA GLY A 117 -4.68 -14.40 -9.66
C GLY A 117 -4.32 -15.87 -9.72
N TYR A 118 -3.11 -16.23 -9.27
CA TYR A 118 -2.67 -17.61 -9.16
C TYR A 118 -3.57 -18.43 -8.22
N PHE A 119 -3.86 -17.94 -7.01
CA PHE A 119 -4.71 -18.66 -6.06
C PHE A 119 -6.16 -18.81 -6.56
N LEU A 120 -6.69 -17.80 -7.23
CA LEU A 120 -8.04 -17.88 -7.81
C LEU A 120 -8.09 -18.87 -8.96
N TRP A 121 -7.05 -18.96 -9.78
CA TRP A 121 -6.95 -19.98 -10.82
C TRP A 121 -6.92 -21.39 -10.23
N THR A 122 -6.15 -21.61 -9.16
CA THR A 122 -6.07 -22.95 -8.53
C THR A 122 -7.38 -23.40 -7.89
N GLU A 123 -8.16 -22.48 -7.32
CA GLU A 123 -9.41 -22.81 -6.62
C GLU A 123 -10.65 -22.80 -7.53
N ALA A 124 -10.72 -21.89 -8.51
CA ALA A 124 -11.91 -21.64 -9.32
C ALA A 124 -11.70 -21.75 -10.85
N GLY A 125 -10.47 -22.03 -11.30
CA GLY A 125 -10.15 -22.20 -12.72
C GLY A 125 -10.59 -21.01 -13.59
N TYR A 126 -11.23 -21.31 -14.72
CA TYR A 126 -11.67 -20.30 -15.70
C TYR A 126 -12.69 -19.30 -15.13
N SER A 127 -13.56 -19.74 -14.21
CA SER A 127 -14.54 -18.85 -13.56
C SER A 127 -13.84 -17.77 -12.74
N GLY A 128 -12.70 -18.08 -12.11
CA GLY A 128 -11.89 -17.12 -11.37
C GLY A 128 -11.25 -16.05 -12.27
N LEU A 129 -10.79 -16.43 -13.46
CA LEU A 129 -10.19 -15.49 -14.42
C LEU A 129 -11.18 -14.46 -14.95
N ILE A 130 -12.43 -14.87 -15.20
CA ILE A 130 -13.48 -13.95 -15.65
C ILE A 130 -13.73 -12.86 -14.61
N GLY A 131 -13.74 -13.23 -13.32
CA GLY A 131 -13.87 -12.26 -12.22
C GLY A 131 -12.72 -11.26 -12.17
N ILE A 132 -11.47 -11.73 -12.32
CA ILE A 132 -10.29 -10.85 -12.35
C ILE A 132 -10.31 -9.92 -13.58
N ALA A 133 -10.70 -10.43 -14.74
CA ALA A 133 -10.80 -9.62 -15.96
C ALA A 133 -11.78 -8.45 -15.80
N ALA A 134 -12.92 -8.67 -15.12
CA ALA A 134 -13.86 -7.60 -14.81
C ALA A 134 -13.23 -6.51 -13.92
N ILE A 135 -12.45 -6.89 -12.91
CA ILE A 135 -11.74 -5.93 -12.04
C ILE A 135 -10.77 -5.07 -12.86
N PHE A 136 -9.97 -5.68 -13.74
CA PHE A 136 -9.03 -4.95 -14.59
C PHE A 136 -9.69 -4.00 -15.59
N ILE A 137 -10.94 -4.25 -15.98
CA ILE A 137 -11.72 -3.34 -16.83
C ILE A 137 -12.25 -2.15 -16.00
N ILE A 138 -12.66 -2.39 -14.75
CA ILE A 138 -13.25 -1.37 -13.89
C ILE A 138 -12.19 -0.43 -13.29
N VAL A 139 -11.05 -0.95 -12.85
CA VAL A 139 -9.98 -0.16 -12.23
C VAL A 139 -9.55 1.07 -13.04
N PRO A 140 -9.32 1.01 -14.37
CA PRO A 140 -8.94 2.20 -15.15
C PRO A 140 -10.06 3.22 -15.34
N ILE A 141 -11.31 2.90 -14.98
CA ILE A 141 -12.45 3.81 -15.05
C ILE A 141 -12.56 4.68 -13.77
N GLN A 142 -11.96 4.22 -12.67
CA GLN A 142 -11.93 4.94 -11.37
C GLN A 142 -10.90 6.07 -11.37
#